data_AF-A0A1C5P1R8-F1
#
_entry.id   AF-A0A1C5P1R8-F1
#
_cell.length_a   1.000
_cell.length_b   1.000
_cell.length_c   1.000
_cell.angle_alpha   90.00
_cell.angle_beta   90.00
_cell.angle_gamma   90.00
#
_symmetry.space_group_name_H-M   'P 1'
#
loop_
_entity.id
_entity.type
_entity.pdbx_description
1 polymer ?
#
loop_
_entity_poly.entity_id
_entity_poly.type
_entity_poly.pdbx_seq_one_letter_code
_entity_poly.pdbx_strand_id
1 'polypeptide(L)'
;MMKIIYLILIVGLLCACNVASKKTQNEKEETMESITFNKNGVLTPFAALPDSMIDRVVWEKHYRKYPERWEQAFNFLVHTNLDSLPLGRIDLSDDIYITISEYRTKEPEDALYEVHKKYIDVQYLISGSEYIGILRDTALLKEMQSYDEEKDIAFYASDGGIQRKATPENFFIFFPQDAHRPCVKDMKQAMVKKLVVKIKVD
;
A
#
# COMPACT_ATOMS: atom_id res chain seq x y z
N MET A 1 -73.94 39.80 -29.53
CA MET A 1 -73.98 38.76 -28.47
C MET A 1 -72.91 39.15 -27.45
N MET A 2 -73.20 39.87 -26.34
CA MET A 2 -73.73 39.39 -25.04
C MET A 2 -72.96 38.14 -24.54
N LYS A 3 -72.31 38.03 -23.37
CA LYS A 3 -72.23 38.70 -22.04
C LYS A 3 -70.83 38.31 -21.45
N ILE A 4 -70.03 39.15 -20.77
CA ILE A 4 -70.13 39.64 -19.37
C ILE A 4 -70.10 38.52 -18.29
N ILE A 5 -68.98 38.51 -17.53
CA ILE A 5 -68.77 38.21 -16.08
C ILE A 5 -68.87 36.74 -15.61
N TYR A 6 -67.80 36.24 -14.95
CA TYR A 6 -67.82 35.89 -13.52
C TYR A 6 -66.42 35.95 -12.89
N LEU A 7 -66.27 36.98 -12.06
CA LEU A 7 -65.39 37.11 -10.92
C LEU A 7 -65.77 36.02 -9.90
N ILE A 8 -64.82 35.18 -9.49
CA ILE A 8 -64.91 34.48 -8.19
C ILE A 8 -63.62 34.77 -7.43
N LEU A 9 -63.76 35.72 -6.50
CA LEU A 9 -62.96 35.84 -5.28
C LEU A 9 -63.05 34.52 -4.52
N ILE A 10 -61.92 33.86 -4.23
CA ILE A 10 -61.80 33.03 -3.04
C ILE A 10 -60.68 33.63 -2.20
N VAL A 11 -61.11 34.32 -1.15
CA VAL A 11 -60.30 34.80 -0.05
C VAL A 11 -60.14 33.65 0.95
N GLY A 12 -58.89 33.35 1.29
CA GLY A 12 -58.46 32.94 2.62
C GLY A 12 -58.55 31.45 2.97
N LEU A 13 -57.39 30.80 3.08
CA LEU A 13 -56.94 30.38 4.41
C LEU A 13 -55.41 30.27 4.46
N LEU A 14 -54.85 30.95 5.46
CA LEU A 14 -53.47 30.88 5.89
C LEU A 14 -53.06 29.44 6.22
N CYS A 15 -51.92 29.02 5.70
CA CYS A 15 -51.00 28.16 6.43
C CYS A 15 -49.58 28.61 6.10
N ALA A 16 -49.11 29.58 6.89
CA ALA A 16 -47.69 29.81 7.05
C ALA A 16 -47.12 28.66 7.89
N CYS A 17 -46.20 27.89 7.31
CA CYS A 17 -45.27 27.06 8.06
C CYS A 17 -43.92 27.03 7.31
N ASN A 18 -43.06 27.97 7.71
CA ASN A 18 -41.62 27.85 7.85
C ASN A 18 -40.83 27.09 6.77
N VAL A 19 -40.29 27.89 5.85
CA VAL A 19 -38.95 27.67 5.29
C VAL A 19 -37.95 27.75 6.44
N ALA A 20 -37.40 26.59 6.83
CA ALA A 20 -36.05 26.37 7.37
C ALA A 20 -36.06 25.08 8.18
N SER A 21 -35.77 23.95 7.53
CA SER A 21 -35.24 22.79 8.23
C SER A 21 -33.82 22.55 7.76
N LYS A 22 -32.90 22.77 8.71
CA LYS A 22 -31.48 22.44 8.65
C LYS A 22 -31.25 21.13 7.89
N LYS A 23 -30.56 21.18 6.75
CA LYS A 23 -29.69 20.08 6.38
C LYS A 23 -28.42 20.25 7.20
N THR A 24 -28.44 19.60 8.36
CA THR A 24 -27.31 19.32 9.23
C THR A 24 -26.14 18.87 8.36
N GLN A 25 -25.08 19.67 8.29
CA GLN A 25 -23.77 19.14 7.95
C GLN A 25 -23.42 18.15 9.05
N ASN A 26 -23.52 16.87 8.70
CA ASN A 26 -23.04 15.78 9.53
C ASN A 26 -22.44 14.75 8.59
N GLU A 27 -21.36 15.15 7.93
CA GLU A 27 -20.41 14.22 7.36
C GLU A 27 -19.30 14.09 8.40
N LYS A 28 -19.30 12.91 9.04
CA LYS A 28 -18.20 12.45 9.87
C LYS A 28 -16.99 12.25 8.96
N GLU A 29 -16.05 13.16 9.03
CA GLU A 29 -14.73 13.01 8.39
C GLU A 29 -13.67 13.05 9.50
N GLU A 30 -13.53 11.92 10.17
CA GLU A 30 -12.30 11.55 10.89
C GLU A 30 -11.99 10.10 10.50
N THR A 31 -11.80 9.87 9.20
CA THR A 31 -11.16 8.67 8.69
C THR A 31 -9.66 8.88 8.83
N MET A 32 -8.97 7.99 9.53
CA MET A 32 -7.53 8.07 9.73
C MET A 32 -6.82 7.98 8.37
N GLU A 33 -6.40 9.11 7.81
CA GLU A 33 -5.72 9.20 6.50
C GLU A 33 -4.21 8.98 6.58
N SER A 34 -3.63 8.99 7.78
CA SER A 34 -2.17 8.96 7.99
C SER A 34 -1.69 7.78 8.82
N ILE A 35 -0.42 7.43 8.63
CA ILE A 35 0.24 6.36 9.39
C ILE A 35 0.48 6.87 10.81
N THR A 36 0.02 6.10 11.80
CA THR A 36 0.18 6.46 13.22
C THR A 36 1.01 5.42 13.96
N PHE A 37 2.03 5.88 14.67
CA PHE A 37 2.89 5.05 15.51
C PHE A 37 2.49 5.21 16.98
N ASN A 38 2.12 4.12 17.66
CA ASN A 38 1.72 4.14 19.07
C ASN A 38 2.31 2.96 19.84
N LYS A 39 2.35 2.97 21.18
CA LYS A 39 2.99 1.87 21.95
C LYS A 39 2.48 0.44 21.62
N ASN A 40 1.28 0.31 21.06
CA ASN A 40 0.65 -0.98 20.74
C ASN A 40 0.91 -1.45 19.29
N GLY A 41 1.47 -0.60 18.42
CA GLY A 41 1.77 -0.97 17.03
C GLY A 41 1.82 0.21 16.08
N VAL A 42 1.71 -0.09 14.79
CA VAL A 42 1.54 0.89 13.71
C VAL A 42 0.15 0.71 13.13
N LEU A 43 -0.58 1.82 13.01
CA LEU A 43 -1.87 1.87 12.33
C LEU A 43 -1.65 2.51 10.97
N THR A 44 -2.17 1.87 9.93
CA THR A 44 -2.12 2.36 8.56
C THR A 44 -3.54 2.53 8.02
N PRO A 45 -3.78 3.47 7.10
CA PRO A 45 -5.07 3.59 6.42
C PRO A 45 -5.33 2.42 5.46
N PHE A 46 -4.29 1.67 5.09
CA PHE A 46 -4.39 0.53 4.19
C PHE A 46 -5.04 -0.68 4.85
N ALA A 47 -5.87 -1.41 4.09
CA ALA A 47 -6.65 -2.53 4.60
C ALA A 47 -5.78 -3.74 4.99
N ALA A 48 -4.67 -3.97 4.29
CA ALA A 48 -3.73 -5.02 4.65
C ALA A 48 -2.91 -4.61 5.88
N LEU A 49 -2.60 -5.58 6.74
CA LEU A 49 -1.87 -5.34 7.98
C LEU A 49 -0.35 -5.39 7.76
N PRO A 50 0.44 -4.56 8.48
CA PRO A 50 1.89 -4.69 8.46
C PRO A 50 2.33 -6.04 9.02
N ASP A 51 3.24 -6.76 8.34
CA ASP A 51 3.85 -7.97 8.89
C ASP A 51 4.63 -7.64 10.18
N SER A 52 4.54 -8.53 11.17
CA SER A 52 5.17 -8.37 12.47
C SER A 52 6.70 -8.26 12.44
N MET A 53 7.36 -8.66 11.35
CA MET A 53 8.81 -8.59 11.19
C MET A 53 9.32 -7.24 10.69
N ILE A 54 8.44 -6.29 10.37
CA ILE A 54 8.85 -4.93 9.95
C ILE A 54 9.58 -4.24 11.11
N ASP A 55 10.76 -3.67 10.83
CA ASP A 55 11.47 -2.85 11.81
C ASP A 55 10.73 -1.53 11.99
N ARG A 56 9.90 -1.50 13.03
CA ARG A 56 9.09 -0.35 13.36
C ARG A 56 9.91 0.89 13.71
N VAL A 57 11.06 0.74 14.37
CA VAL A 57 11.88 1.88 14.80
C VAL A 57 12.47 2.57 13.58
N VAL A 58 12.98 1.79 12.65
CA VAL A 58 13.50 2.31 11.37
C VAL A 58 12.37 2.93 10.55
N TRP A 59 11.21 2.28 10.48
CA TRP A 59 10.05 2.83 9.78
C TRP A 59 9.57 4.15 10.36
N GLU A 60 9.39 4.24 11.68
CA GLU A 60 8.96 5.47 12.34
C GLU A 60 9.97 6.60 12.13
N LYS A 61 11.26 6.30 12.22
CA LYS A 61 12.33 7.28 11.98
C LYS A 61 12.31 7.79 10.53
N HIS A 62 12.17 6.91 9.55
CA HIS A 62 12.10 7.30 8.14
C HIS A 62 10.82 8.08 7.84
N TYR A 63 9.68 7.64 8.38
CA TYR A 63 8.40 8.34 8.27
C TYR A 63 8.48 9.76 8.82
N ARG A 64 9.06 9.95 10.00
CA ARG A 64 9.22 11.29 10.59
C ARG A 64 10.13 12.21 9.78
N LYS A 65 11.08 11.64 9.04
CA LYS A 65 12.02 12.40 8.18
C LYS A 65 11.38 12.78 6.85
N TYR A 66 10.56 11.90 6.27
CA TYR A 66 9.94 12.06 4.95
C TYR A 66 8.45 11.68 4.94
N PRO A 67 7.59 12.32 5.75
CA PRO A 67 6.19 11.93 5.90
C PRO A 67 5.43 11.97 4.58
N GLU A 68 5.72 12.96 3.73
CA GLU A 68 5.10 13.15 2.41
C GLU A 68 5.28 11.94 1.49
N ARG A 69 6.43 11.25 1.60
CA ARG A 69 6.69 10.07 0.77
C ARG A 69 5.75 8.92 1.14
N TRP A 70 5.60 8.68 2.44
CA TRP A 70 4.74 7.61 2.93
C TRP A 70 3.26 7.94 2.77
N GLU A 71 2.87 9.19 2.99
CA GLU A 71 1.51 9.66 2.78
C GLU A 71 1.12 9.49 1.31
N GLN A 72 1.96 9.90 0.36
CA GLN A 72 1.69 9.71 -1.07
C GLN A 72 1.56 8.22 -1.43
N ALA A 73 2.49 7.38 -0.94
CA ALA A 73 2.48 5.94 -1.18
C ALA A 73 1.20 5.26 -0.65
N PHE A 74 0.85 5.51 0.62
CA PHE A 74 -0.32 4.88 1.25
C PHE A 74 -1.64 5.46 0.74
N ASN A 75 -1.67 6.75 0.38
CA ASN A 75 -2.81 7.35 -0.28
C ASN A 75 -3.12 6.64 -1.62
N PHE A 76 -2.09 6.35 -2.42
CA PHE A 76 -2.25 5.56 -3.64
C PHE A 76 -2.82 4.17 -3.35
N LEU A 77 -2.27 3.46 -2.35
CA LEU A 77 -2.73 2.11 -1.99
C LEU A 77 -4.19 2.06 -1.53
N VAL A 78 -4.67 3.11 -0.85
CA VAL A 78 -6.03 3.18 -0.29
C VAL A 78 -7.08 3.58 -1.32
N HIS A 79 -6.75 4.52 -2.20
CA HIS A 79 -7.74 5.15 -3.09
C HIS A 79 -7.72 4.61 -4.53
N THR A 80 -6.91 3.58 -4.80
CA THR A 80 -6.77 2.98 -6.13
C THR A 80 -7.37 1.59 -6.16
N ASN A 81 -8.10 1.26 -7.23
CA ASN A 81 -8.50 -0.11 -7.52
C ASN A 81 -7.29 -0.93 -8.01
N LEU A 82 -6.58 -1.57 -7.06
CA LEU A 82 -5.33 -2.28 -7.33
C LEU A 82 -5.49 -3.46 -8.31
N ASP A 83 -6.64 -4.14 -8.30
CA ASP A 83 -6.94 -5.25 -9.22
C ASP A 83 -6.90 -4.80 -10.69
N SER A 84 -7.31 -3.56 -10.94
CA SER A 84 -7.39 -2.99 -12.30
C SER A 84 -6.06 -2.45 -12.84
N LEU A 85 -5.00 -2.38 -12.01
CA LEU A 85 -3.74 -1.78 -12.44
C LEU A 85 -3.06 -2.61 -13.54
N PRO A 86 -2.54 -1.97 -14.60
CA PRO A 86 -1.75 -2.63 -15.62
C PRO A 86 -0.40 -3.06 -15.06
N LEU A 87 0.22 -4.07 -15.68
CA LEU A 87 1.58 -4.48 -15.37
C LEU A 87 2.57 -3.38 -15.76
N GLY A 88 3.68 -3.27 -15.03
CA GLY A 88 4.76 -2.33 -15.33
C GLY A 88 4.99 -1.29 -14.23
N ARG A 89 5.58 -0.16 -14.62
CA ARG A 89 6.00 0.92 -13.70
C ARG A 89 4.99 2.07 -13.73
N ILE A 90 4.72 2.63 -12.55
CA ILE A 90 3.95 3.85 -12.36
C ILE A 90 4.78 4.79 -11.49
N ASP A 91 5.19 5.94 -12.03
CA ASP A 91 5.90 6.96 -11.27
C ASP A 91 4.88 7.86 -10.54
N LEU A 92 5.00 7.97 -9.22
CA LEU A 92 4.16 8.88 -8.41
C LEU A 92 4.85 10.22 -8.18
N SER A 93 6.18 10.20 -8.04
CA SER A 93 7.06 11.37 -7.91
C SER A 93 8.51 10.96 -8.20
N ASP A 94 9.45 11.90 -8.13
CA ASP A 94 10.89 11.61 -8.29
C ASP A 94 11.44 10.66 -7.22
N ASP A 95 10.78 10.59 -6.07
CA ASP A 95 11.20 9.78 -4.93
C ASP A 95 10.38 8.48 -4.77
N ILE A 96 9.29 8.33 -5.53
CA ILE A 96 8.36 7.21 -5.39
C ILE A 96 7.90 6.70 -6.74
N TYR A 97 8.09 5.41 -6.94
CA TYR A 97 7.46 4.68 -8.03
C TYR A 97 6.91 3.36 -7.55
N ILE A 98 6.03 2.79 -8.34
CA ILE A 98 5.40 1.50 -8.10
C ILE A 98 5.74 0.58 -9.26
N THR A 99 5.94 -0.69 -8.95
CA THR A 99 6.01 -1.75 -9.94
C THR A 99 4.89 -2.75 -9.70
N ILE A 100 4.15 -3.06 -10.77
CA ILE A 100 3.11 -4.09 -10.80
C ILE A 100 3.63 -5.24 -11.65
N SER A 101 3.63 -6.44 -11.07
CA SER A 101 4.10 -7.65 -11.75
C SER A 101 3.11 -8.79 -11.54
N GLU A 102 3.08 -9.69 -12.52
CA GLU A 102 2.36 -10.95 -12.41
C GLU A 102 3.30 -12.08 -12.82
N TYR A 103 3.38 -13.11 -11.99
CA TYR A 103 4.28 -14.22 -12.20
C TYR A 103 3.76 -15.49 -11.54
N ARG A 104 4.31 -16.64 -11.97
CA ARG A 104 4.19 -17.90 -11.26
C ARG A 104 5.29 -17.96 -10.20
N THR A 105 4.93 -18.28 -8.95
CA THR A 105 5.91 -18.42 -7.87
C THR A 105 6.97 -19.47 -8.18
N LYS A 106 8.17 -19.26 -7.66
CA LYS A 106 9.39 -20.03 -7.93
C LYS A 106 9.54 -21.19 -6.95
N GLU A 107 10.32 -22.18 -7.34
CA GLU A 107 10.86 -23.13 -6.37
C GLU A 107 11.84 -22.41 -5.42
N PRO A 108 11.97 -22.84 -4.14
CA PRO A 108 12.87 -22.20 -3.19
C PRO A 108 14.32 -22.11 -3.67
N GLU A 109 14.78 -23.08 -4.46
CA GLU A 109 16.15 -23.16 -4.99
C GLU A 109 16.40 -22.16 -6.13
N ASP A 110 15.34 -21.71 -6.81
CA ASP A 110 15.39 -20.73 -7.90
C ASP A 110 15.25 -19.27 -7.42
N ALA A 111 15.05 -19.08 -6.10
CA ALA A 111 14.90 -17.77 -5.48
C ALA A 111 16.18 -17.37 -4.75
N LEU A 112 16.60 -16.12 -4.95
CA LEU A 112 17.76 -15.51 -4.30
C LEU A 112 17.31 -14.41 -3.36
N TYR A 113 18.09 -14.18 -2.31
CA TYR A 113 17.95 -12.96 -1.51
C TYR A 113 18.40 -11.77 -2.36
N GLU A 114 17.63 -10.70 -2.31
CA GLU A 114 17.92 -9.42 -2.92
C GLU A 114 18.07 -8.33 -1.85
N VAL A 115 18.93 -7.36 -2.15
CA VAL A 115 19.18 -6.18 -1.32
C VAL A 115 19.14 -4.94 -2.21
N HIS A 116 18.50 -3.89 -1.69
CA HIS A 116 18.40 -2.57 -2.30
C HIS A 116 19.11 -1.54 -1.41
N LYS A 117 19.65 -0.46 -1.98
CA LYS A 117 20.31 0.62 -1.23
C LYS A 117 19.64 1.97 -1.41
N LYS A 118 19.06 2.23 -2.59
CA LYS A 118 18.47 3.53 -2.93
C LYS A 118 16.99 3.61 -2.55
N TYR A 119 16.30 2.48 -2.58
CA TYR A 119 14.88 2.40 -2.28
C TYR A 119 14.55 1.41 -1.15
N ILE A 120 13.52 1.77 -0.41
CA ILE A 120 12.77 0.92 0.53
C ILE A 120 11.64 0.27 -0.25
N ASP A 121 11.43 -1.01 -0.01
CA ASP A 121 10.36 -1.77 -0.65
C ASP A 121 9.16 -1.89 0.27
N VAL A 122 7.98 -1.45 -0.19
CA VAL A 122 6.70 -1.85 0.39
C VAL A 122 6.07 -2.89 -0.53
N GLN A 123 6.14 -4.16 -0.15
CA GLN A 123 5.67 -5.27 -0.97
C GLN A 123 4.27 -5.73 -0.52
N TYR A 124 3.35 -5.83 -1.47
CA TYR A 124 1.96 -6.24 -1.26
C TYR A 124 1.49 -7.17 -2.36
N LEU A 125 0.83 -8.28 -2.00
CA LEU A 125 0.18 -9.14 -2.97
C LEU A 125 -1.25 -8.66 -3.20
N ILE A 126 -1.56 -8.25 -4.42
CA ILE A 126 -2.94 -7.96 -4.83
C ILE A 126 -3.75 -9.26 -4.84
N SER A 127 -3.14 -10.34 -5.37
CA SER A 127 -3.77 -11.66 -5.38
C SER A 127 -2.73 -12.79 -5.30
N GLY A 128 -3.18 -13.96 -4.83
CA GLY A 128 -2.35 -15.15 -4.65
C GLY A 128 -1.62 -15.18 -3.30
N SER A 129 -0.62 -16.05 -3.20
CA SER A 129 0.20 -16.17 -1.99
C SER A 129 1.62 -16.62 -2.33
N GLU A 130 2.59 -16.09 -1.61
CA GLU A 130 4.00 -16.50 -1.69
C GLU A 130 4.65 -16.53 -0.31
N TYR A 131 5.79 -17.18 -0.20
CA TYR A 131 6.70 -16.97 0.92
C TYR A 131 7.74 -15.91 0.54
N ILE A 132 8.10 -15.10 1.53
CA ILE A 132 9.20 -14.15 1.47
C ILE A 132 10.19 -14.52 2.57
N GLY A 133 11.42 -14.85 2.20
CA GLY A 133 12.52 -15.01 3.15
C GLY A 133 12.99 -13.64 3.64
N ILE A 134 13.30 -13.50 4.93
CA ILE A 134 13.84 -12.27 5.52
C ILE A 134 15.11 -12.61 6.27
N LEU A 135 16.20 -11.91 5.97
CA LEU A 135 17.51 -12.11 6.58
C LEU A 135 18.20 -10.77 6.85
N ARG A 136 18.47 -10.49 8.13
CA ARG A 136 19.16 -9.27 8.59
C ARG A 136 20.60 -9.52 9.01
N ASP A 137 20.95 -10.78 9.26
CA ASP A 137 22.32 -11.16 9.56
C ASP A 137 23.10 -11.34 8.26
N THR A 138 23.86 -10.30 7.91
CA THR A 138 24.63 -10.23 6.67
C THR A 138 25.80 -11.22 6.64
N ALA A 139 26.23 -11.76 7.79
CA ALA A 139 27.29 -12.79 7.84
C ALA A 139 26.85 -14.11 7.18
N LEU A 140 25.54 -14.31 7.02
CA LEU A 140 24.96 -15.49 6.39
C LEU A 140 24.73 -15.33 4.88
N LEU A 141 25.00 -14.14 4.32
CA LEU A 141 24.81 -13.86 2.89
C LEU A 141 26.07 -14.23 2.11
N LYS A 142 25.90 -15.02 1.05
CA LYS A 142 26.94 -15.34 0.07
C LYS A 142 26.61 -14.63 -1.24
N GLU A 143 27.46 -13.71 -1.66
CA GLU A 143 27.25 -12.95 -2.90
C GLU A 143 27.19 -13.88 -4.11
N MET A 144 26.13 -13.71 -4.92
CA MET A 144 25.92 -14.40 -6.19
C MET A 144 26.04 -13.43 -7.35
N GLN A 145 25.56 -12.20 -7.15
CA GLN A 145 25.71 -11.09 -8.08
C GLN A 145 26.00 -9.82 -7.29
N SER A 146 27.12 -9.17 -7.61
CA SER A 146 27.50 -7.89 -7.03
C SER A 146 26.46 -6.80 -7.35
N TYR A 147 26.46 -5.76 -6.53
CA TYR A 147 25.48 -4.68 -6.61
C TYR A 147 25.53 -3.95 -7.97
N ASP A 148 24.36 -3.86 -8.62
CA ASP A 148 24.10 -3.09 -9.82
C ASP A 148 23.50 -1.74 -9.42
N GLU A 149 24.28 -0.67 -9.62
CA GLU A 149 23.89 0.71 -9.28
C GLU A 149 22.68 1.20 -10.08
N GLU A 150 22.54 0.80 -11.34
CA GLU A 150 21.44 1.27 -12.19
C GLU A 150 20.12 0.61 -11.80
N LYS A 151 20.17 -0.67 -11.43
CA LYS A 151 19.00 -1.46 -11.03
C LYS A 151 18.70 -1.44 -9.54
N ASP A 152 19.59 -0.85 -8.74
CA ASP A 152 19.52 -0.84 -7.27
C ASP A 152 19.40 -2.24 -6.67
N ILE A 153 20.19 -3.22 -7.13
CA ILE A 153 20.03 -4.61 -6.69
C ILE A 153 21.35 -5.38 -6.61
N ALA A 154 21.48 -6.18 -5.55
CA ALA A 154 22.47 -7.25 -5.43
C ALA A 154 21.77 -8.56 -5.11
N PHE A 155 22.33 -9.70 -5.53
CA PHE A 155 21.77 -11.01 -5.23
C PHE A 155 22.70 -11.88 -4.40
N TYR A 156 22.10 -12.60 -3.46
CA TYR A 156 22.79 -13.44 -2.49
C TYR A 156 22.11 -14.80 -2.36
N ALA A 157 22.91 -15.82 -2.07
CA ALA A 157 22.45 -17.10 -1.55
C ALA A 157 22.59 -17.10 -0.02
N SER A 158 21.72 -17.83 0.67
CA SER A 158 21.87 -18.09 2.11
C SER A 158 21.08 -19.33 2.51
N ASP A 159 21.63 -20.07 3.47
CA ASP A 159 20.95 -21.19 4.13
C ASP A 159 20.14 -20.73 5.36
N GLY A 160 20.16 -19.42 5.66
CA GLY A 160 19.47 -18.82 6.79
C GLY A 160 18.19 -18.05 6.42
N GLY A 161 17.73 -17.27 7.41
CA GLY A 161 16.58 -16.37 7.29
C GLY A 161 15.26 -17.01 7.74
N ILE A 162 14.25 -16.16 7.91
CA ILE A 162 12.91 -16.53 8.36
C ILE A 162 11.95 -16.42 7.19
N GLN A 163 11.18 -17.47 6.92
CA GLN A 163 10.13 -17.45 5.90
C GLN A 163 8.85 -16.84 6.47
N ARG A 164 8.27 -15.88 5.76
CA ARG A 164 6.98 -15.25 6.09
C ARG A 164 6.02 -15.44 4.93
N LYS A 165 4.77 -15.79 5.26
CA LYS A 165 3.73 -15.95 4.25
C LYS A 165 3.14 -14.58 3.91
N ALA A 166 3.20 -14.23 2.63
CA ALA A 166 2.54 -13.06 2.06
C ALA A 166 1.22 -13.48 1.42
N THR A 167 0.15 -12.76 1.76
CA THR A 167 -1.20 -12.88 1.22
C THR A 167 -1.77 -11.47 1.01
N PRO A 168 -2.97 -11.32 0.43
CA PRO A 168 -3.62 -10.01 0.34
C PRO A 168 -4.02 -9.39 1.69
N GLU A 169 -3.84 -10.11 2.81
CA GLU A 169 -4.15 -9.65 4.16
C GLU A 169 -2.98 -8.89 4.82
N ASN A 170 -1.77 -9.00 4.27
CA ASN A 170 -0.59 -8.36 4.83
C ASN A 170 0.32 -7.70 3.78
N PHE A 171 1.10 -6.73 4.24
CA PHE A 171 2.18 -6.13 3.46
C PHE A 171 3.50 -6.18 4.24
N PHE A 172 4.59 -6.05 3.50
CA PHE A 172 5.96 -6.11 4.01
C PHE A 172 6.69 -4.82 3.70
N ILE A 173 7.62 -4.44 4.58
CA ILE A 173 8.54 -3.32 4.35
C ILE A 173 9.96 -3.86 4.50
N PHE A 174 10.79 -3.64 3.48
CA PHE A 174 12.21 -3.98 3.49
C PHE A 174 13.04 -2.72 3.33
N PHE A 175 13.77 -2.37 4.38
CA PHE A 175 14.77 -1.30 4.36
C PHE A 175 16.09 -1.81 3.76
N PRO A 176 17.06 -0.93 3.45
CA PRO A 176 18.33 -1.36 2.86
C PRO A 176 19.11 -2.45 3.60
N GLN A 177 18.91 -2.56 4.92
CA GLN A 177 19.52 -3.62 5.74
C GLN A 177 18.77 -4.96 5.71
N ASP A 178 17.58 -5.02 5.10
CA ASP A 178 16.73 -6.19 5.07
C ASP A 178 16.92 -6.96 3.76
N ALA A 179 17.84 -7.92 3.74
CA ALA A 179 17.89 -8.86 2.64
C ALA A 179 16.60 -9.69 2.63
N HIS A 180 15.94 -9.75 1.48
CA HIS A 180 14.67 -10.44 1.34
C HIS A 180 14.64 -11.33 0.11
N ARG A 181 13.90 -12.43 0.16
CA ARG A 181 13.81 -13.43 -0.90
C ARG A 181 12.35 -13.65 -1.26
N PRO A 182 11.77 -12.84 -2.14
CA PRO A 182 10.35 -12.95 -2.50
C PRO A 182 10.10 -14.07 -3.52
N CYS A 183 8.85 -14.17 -3.98
CA CYS A 183 8.44 -15.05 -5.07
C CYS A 183 8.50 -16.55 -4.78
N VAL A 184 8.79 -16.98 -3.56
CA VAL A 184 8.89 -18.41 -3.22
C VAL A 184 7.50 -19.03 -3.14
N LYS A 185 7.31 -20.22 -3.71
CA LYS A 185 6.03 -20.92 -3.63
C LYS A 185 5.62 -21.20 -2.19
N ASP A 186 4.31 -21.21 -1.96
CA ASP A 186 3.71 -21.94 -0.83
C ASP A 186 3.72 -23.46 -1.14
N MET A 187 2.71 -24.22 -0.70
CA MET A 187 2.60 -25.66 -0.98
C MET A 187 2.81 -26.02 -2.47
N LYS A 188 2.37 -25.16 -3.39
CA LYS A 188 2.54 -25.33 -4.84
C LYS A 188 2.81 -23.99 -5.53
N GLN A 189 3.50 -24.04 -6.66
CA GLN A 189 3.64 -22.87 -7.52
C GLN A 189 2.26 -22.40 -8.00
N ALA A 190 2.01 -21.10 -7.91
CA ALA A 190 0.75 -20.46 -8.26
C ALA A 190 0.99 -19.09 -8.88
N MET A 191 -0.02 -18.56 -9.60
CA MET A 191 0.02 -17.19 -10.09
C MET A 191 -0.17 -16.21 -8.94
N VAL A 192 0.60 -15.14 -8.97
CA VAL A 192 0.55 -14.02 -8.01
C VAL A 192 0.56 -12.73 -8.80
N LYS A 193 -0.29 -11.77 -8.40
CA LYS A 193 -0.20 -10.37 -8.83
C LYS A 193 0.32 -9.54 -7.67
N LYS A 194 1.46 -8.88 -7.86
CA LYS A 194 2.20 -8.19 -6.82
C LYS A 194 2.41 -6.73 -7.17
N LEU A 195 2.29 -5.89 -6.15
CA LEU A 195 2.65 -4.48 -6.16
C LEU A 195 3.86 -4.29 -5.25
N VAL A 196 4.86 -3.56 -5.72
CA VAL A 196 5.97 -3.06 -4.89
C VAL A 196 6.04 -1.55 -5.02
N VAL A 197 5.78 -0.83 -3.92
CA VAL A 197 6.11 0.60 -3.83
C VAL A 197 7.59 0.71 -3.51
N LYS A 198 8.31 1.51 -4.28
CA LYS A 198 9.70 1.85 -4.06
C LYS A 198 9.76 3.28 -3.53
N ILE A 199 10.16 3.43 -2.27
CA ILE A 199 10.26 4.73 -1.59
C ILE A 199 11.73 5.05 -1.39
N LYS A 200 12.21 6.18 -1.92
CA LYS A 200 13.62 6.56 -1.80
C LYS A 200 14.05 6.74 -0.35
N VAL A 201 15.29 6.33 -0.05
CA VAL A 201 15.88 6.36 1.31
C VAL A 201 16.29 7.78 1.74
N ASP A 202 16.76 8.60 0.80
CA ASP A 202 17.34 9.93 1.05
C ASP A 202 16.63 11.06 0.31
#